data_AF-J0KST9-F1
#
_entry.id   AF-J0KST9-F1
#
_cell.length_a   1.000
_cell.length_b   1.000
_cell.length_c   1.000
_cell.angle_alpha   90.00
_cell.angle_beta   90.00
_cell.angle_gamma   90.00
#
_symmetry.space_group_name_H-M   'P 1'
#
loop_
_entity.id
_entity.type
_entity.pdbx_description
1 polymer ?
#
loop_
_entity_poly.entity_id
_entity_poly.type
_entity_poly.pdbx_seq_one_letter_code
_entity_poly.pdbx_strand_id
1 'polypeptide(L)'
;MLYLIPALFVITCAIFVGRYYAIKAGLAQTILDDAIARKLSTSPLNLEVMRLREQNAVMRNLLLDMVENEASVETDRPKTEQARAFSARTLRRREIFGEAVFVLEQSERPQASNQNLKIPG
;
A
#
# COMPACT_ATOMS: atom_id res chain seq x y z
N MET A 1 7.89 57.19 29.69
CA MET A 1 6.85 56.42 30.41
C MET A 1 5.51 56.36 29.67
N LEU A 2 5.02 57.44 29.04
CA LEU A 2 3.75 57.45 28.30
C LEU A 2 3.67 56.49 27.09
N TYR A 3 4.80 56.14 26.45
CA TYR A 3 4.83 55.26 25.28
C TYR A 3 4.91 53.76 25.60
N LEU A 4 5.22 53.38 26.84
CA LEU A 4 5.34 51.97 27.22
C LEU A 4 3.98 51.27 27.28
N ILE A 5 2.97 51.97 27.78
CA ILE A 5 1.60 51.46 27.90
C ILE A 5 0.99 51.15 26.52
N PRO A 6 0.98 52.08 25.54
CA PRO A 6 0.45 51.76 24.21
C PRO A 6 1.31 50.73 23.48
N ALA A 7 2.64 50.71 23.67
CA ALA A 7 3.50 49.69 23.07
C ALA A 7 3.15 48.28 23.57
N LEU A 8 2.97 48.10 24.88
CA LEU A 8 2.53 46.82 25.46
C LEU A 8 1.14 46.42 24.98
N PHE A 9 0.24 47.39 24.80
CA PHE A 9 -1.10 47.13 24.28
C PHE A 9 -1.08 46.65 22.82
N VAL A 10 -0.26 47.27 21.96
CA VAL A 10 -0.11 46.84 20.57
C VAL A 10 0.50 45.45 20.47
N ILE A 11 1.53 45.16 21.29
CA ILE A 11 2.18 43.85 21.33
C ILE A 11 1.19 42.76 21.77
N THR A 12 0.42 43.01 22.83
CA THR A 12 -0.57 42.04 23.32
C THR A 12 -1.68 41.81 22.29
N CYS A 13 -2.21 42.87 21.67
CA CYS A 13 -3.19 42.75 20.58
C CYS A 13 -2.64 41.93 19.39
N ALA A 14 -1.40 42.19 18.96
CA ALA A 14 -0.79 41.44 17.86
C ALA A 14 -0.64 39.95 18.18
N ILE A 15 -0.25 39.60 19.41
CA ILE A 15 -0.15 38.21 19.86
C ILE A 15 -1.52 37.53 19.84
N PHE A 16 -2.56 38.18 20.37
CA PHE A 16 -3.92 37.64 20.39
C PHE A 16 -4.47 37.40 18.98
N VAL A 17 -4.30 38.37 18.08
CA VAL A 17 -4.75 38.26 16.69
C VAL A 17 -3.98 37.15 15.96
N GLY A 18 -2.66 37.09 16.12
CA GLY A 18 -1.85 36.03 15.53
C GLY A 18 -2.24 34.63 16.02
N ARG A 19 -2.48 34.47 17.33
CA ARG A 19 -2.96 33.21 17.91
C ARG A 19 -4.35 32.83 17.39
N TYR A 20 -5.26 33.79 17.29
CA TYR A 20 -6.62 33.55 16.79
C TYR A 20 -6.62 33.04 15.35
N TYR A 21 -5.85 33.68 14.47
CA TYR A 21 -5.73 33.23 13.08
C TYR A 21 -4.99 31.90 12.96
N ALA A 22 -3.96 31.66 13.77
CA ALA A 22 -3.26 30.38 13.78
C ALA A 22 -4.19 29.22 14.21
N ILE A 23 -5.01 29.42 15.24
CA ILE A 23 -6.00 28.43 15.66
C ILE A 23 -7.03 28.20 14.56
N LYS A 24 -7.62 29.27 13.99
CA LYS A 24 -8.59 29.14 12.89
C LYS A 24 -8.02 28.46 11.65
N ALA A 25 -6.78 28.79 11.27
CA ALA A 25 -6.08 28.15 10.17
C ALA A 25 -5.85 26.66 10.47
N GLY A 26 -5.48 26.32 11.70
CA GLY A 26 -5.38 24.94 12.15
C GLY A 26 -6.70 24.17 12.02
N LEU A 27 -7.82 24.75 12.47
CA LEU A 27 -9.15 24.12 12.30
C LEU A 27 -9.55 23.95 10.83
N ALA A 28 -9.26 24.94 9.98
CA ALA A 28 -9.54 24.83 8.55
C ALA A 28 -8.70 23.72 7.89
N GLN A 29 -7.44 23.60 8.31
CA GLN A 29 -6.53 22.55 7.84
C GLN A 29 -6.99 21.17 8.28
N THR A 30 -7.43 21.00 9.53
CA THR A 30 -7.97 19.70 10.00
C THR A 30 -9.25 19.30 9.25
N ILE A 31 -10.14 20.26 8.96
CA ILE A 31 -11.37 19.98 8.18
C ILE A 31 -11.02 19.58 6.74
N LEU A 32 -10.02 20.23 6.14
CA LEU A 32 -9.55 19.91 4.81
C LEU A 32 -8.91 18.52 4.75
N ASP A 33 -8.06 18.19 5.73
CA ASP A 33 -7.43 16.88 5.83
C ASP A 33 -8.47 15.77 6.02
N ASP A 34 -9.48 15.98 6.87
CA ASP A 34 -10.60 15.02 7.04
C ASP A 34 -11.41 14.85 5.76
N ALA A 35 -11.67 15.94 5.02
CA ALA A 35 -12.38 15.88 3.75
C ALA A 35 -11.57 15.11 2.70
N ILE A 36 -10.25 15.35 2.62
CA ILE A 36 -9.33 14.64 1.74
C ILE A 36 -9.27 13.16 2.13
N ALA A 37 -9.12 12.85 3.43
CA ALA A 37 -9.08 11.48 3.93
C ALA A 37 -10.37 10.73 3.63
N ARG A 38 -11.54 11.36 3.80
CA ARG A 38 -12.84 10.78 3.43
C ARG A 38 -12.95 10.58 1.92
N LYS A 39 -12.52 11.54 1.11
CA LYS A 39 -12.54 11.41 -0.36
C LYS A 39 -11.60 10.31 -0.84
N LEU A 40 -10.40 10.20 -0.27
CA LEU A 40 -9.42 9.16 -0.56
C LEU A 40 -9.86 7.78 -0.07
N SER A 41 -10.53 7.68 1.08
CA SER A 41 -11.06 6.40 1.58
C SER A 41 -12.23 5.90 0.75
N THR A 42 -13.07 6.79 0.23
CA THR A 42 -14.13 6.45 -0.72
C THR A 42 -13.65 6.37 -2.17
N SER A 43 -12.39 6.73 -2.46
CA SER A 43 -11.88 6.75 -3.82
C SER A 43 -11.66 5.32 -4.32
N PRO A 44 -12.19 4.97 -5.51
CA PRO A 44 -11.97 3.65 -6.11
C PRO A 44 -10.48 3.36 -6.30
N LEU A 45 -9.64 4.40 -6.41
CA LEU A 45 -8.19 4.29 -6.54
C LEU A 45 -7.53 3.66 -5.31
N ASN A 46 -8.00 3.95 -4.09
CA ASN A 46 -7.43 3.36 -2.88
C ASN A 46 -7.76 1.87 -2.79
N LEU A 47 -8.96 1.48 -3.19
CA LEU A 47 -9.37 0.08 -3.28
C LEU A 47 -8.56 -0.68 -4.35
N GLU A 48 -8.30 -0.05 -5.49
CA GLU A 48 -7.43 -0.60 -6.54
C GLU A 48 -5.97 -0.74 -6.09
N VAL A 49 -5.43 0.27 -5.41
CA VAL A 49 -4.08 0.21 -4.81
C VAL A 49 -3.99 -0.89 -3.77
N MET A 50 -5.00 -1.06 -2.90
CA MET A 50 -5.01 -2.16 -1.93
C MET A 50 -5.07 -3.52 -2.61
N ARG A 51 -5.91 -3.69 -3.64
CA ARG A 51 -5.98 -4.92 -4.44
C ARG A 51 -4.65 -5.23 -5.14
N LEU A 52 -4.00 -4.22 -5.73
CA LEU A 52 -2.69 -4.38 -6.35
C LEU A 52 -1.61 -4.78 -5.34
N ARG A 53 -1.64 -4.21 -4.13
CA ARG A 53 -0.71 -4.58 -3.04
C ARG A 53 -0.92 -6.02 -2.58
N GLU A 54 -2.17 -6.46 -2.47
CA GLU A 54 -2.51 -7.84 -2.13
C GLU A 54 -2.01 -8.81 -3.22
N GLN A 55 -2.28 -8.53 -4.49
CA GLN A 55 -1.77 -9.33 -5.61
C GLN A 55 -0.24 -9.39 -5.62
N ASN A 56 0.44 -8.26 -5.35
CA ASN A 56 1.90 -8.23 -5.26
C ASN A 56 2.43 -9.08 -4.09
N ALA A 57 1.76 -9.04 -2.93
CA ALA A 57 2.12 -9.87 -1.79
C ALA A 57 1.94 -11.37 -2.08
N VAL A 58 0.83 -11.76 -2.72
CA VAL A 58 0.57 -13.14 -3.12
C VAL A 58 1.62 -13.64 -4.11
N MET A 59 1.91 -12.88 -5.17
CA MET A 59 2.96 -13.25 -6.13
C MET A 59 4.32 -13.37 -5.48
N ARG A 60 4.67 -12.48 -4.54
CA ARG A 60 5.94 -12.54 -3.82
C ARG A 60 6.07 -13.80 -2.98
N ASN A 61 5.02 -14.21 -2.27
CA ASN A 61 5.03 -15.46 -1.51
C ASN A 61 5.23 -16.65 -2.44
N LEU A 62 4.52 -16.66 -3.56
CA LEU A 62 4.58 -17.76 -4.52
C LEU A 62 5.96 -17.88 -5.18
N LEU A 63 6.61 -16.76 -5.49
CA LEU A 63 8.01 -16.75 -5.94
C LEU A 63 8.98 -17.25 -4.86
N LEU A 64 8.72 -16.92 -3.59
CA LEU A 64 9.53 -17.41 -2.47
C LEU A 64 9.41 -18.93 -2.35
N ASP A 65 8.19 -19.46 -2.45
CA ASP A 65 7.92 -20.91 -2.42
C ASP A 65 8.61 -21.65 -3.59
N MET A 66 8.63 -21.03 -4.78
CA MET A 66 9.37 -21.56 -5.93
C MET A 66 10.87 -21.63 -5.66
N VAL A 67 11.46 -20.56 -5.13
CA VAL A 67 12.89 -20.50 -4.81
C VAL A 67 13.25 -21.47 -3.69
N GLU A 68 12.41 -21.58 -2.66
CA GLU A 68 12.63 -22.51 -1.55
C GLU A 68 12.60 -23.97 -2.02
N ASN A 69 11.68 -24.32 -2.92
CA ASN A 69 11.64 -25.64 -3.55
C ASN A 69 12.82 -25.88 -4.52
N GLU A 70 13.43 -24.83 -5.07
CA GLU A 70 14.64 -24.96 -5.89
C GLU A 70 15.91 -25.10 -5.05
N ALA A 71 15.97 -24.47 -3.88
CA ALA A 71 17.07 -24.54 -2.94
C ALA A 71 17.09 -25.81 -2.07
N SER A 72 15.97 -26.55 -1.97
CA SER A 72 15.80 -27.68 -1.04
C SER A 72 16.53 -28.97 -1.42
N VAL A 73 17.37 -28.99 -2.47
CA VAL A 73 18.16 -30.18 -2.84
C VAL A 73 19.61 -29.99 -2.45
N GLU A 74 19.97 -30.61 -1.33
CA GLU A 74 21.36 -30.81 -0.96
C GLU A 74 22.00 -31.85 -1.90
N THR A 75 23.11 -31.47 -2.52
CA THR A 75 23.81 -32.27 -3.55
C THR A 75 24.48 -33.54 -2.98
N ASP A 76 24.51 -33.71 -1.66
CA ASP A 76 25.39 -34.68 -0.98
C ASP A 76 24.69 -35.97 -0.48
N ARG A 77 23.52 -36.30 -1.05
CA ARG A 77 22.75 -37.50 -0.64
C ARG A 77 23.07 -38.75 -1.48
N PRO A 78 23.03 -39.97 -0.89
CA PRO A 78 23.25 -41.21 -1.62
C PRO A 78 22.25 -41.40 -2.77
N LYS A 79 22.71 -41.97 -3.89
CA LYS A 79 22.00 -42.03 -5.19
C LYS A 79 20.55 -42.52 -5.14
N THR A 80 20.23 -43.44 -4.22
CA THR A 80 18.87 -43.98 -4.01
C THR A 80 17.93 -43.00 -3.31
N GLU A 81 18.44 -42.21 -2.36
CA GLU A 81 17.71 -41.14 -1.69
C GLU A 81 17.59 -39.91 -2.61
N GLN A 82 18.57 -39.70 -3.47
CA GLN A 82 18.59 -38.64 -4.48
C GLN A 82 17.42 -38.75 -5.47
N ALA A 83 17.11 -39.96 -5.95
CA ALA A 83 15.97 -40.20 -6.85
C ALA A 83 14.60 -39.95 -6.17
N ARG A 84 14.49 -40.29 -4.88
CA ARG A 84 13.28 -40.00 -4.07
C ARG A 84 13.15 -38.50 -3.78
N ALA A 85 14.24 -37.82 -3.47
CA ALA A 85 14.26 -36.37 -3.28
C ALA A 85 13.93 -35.62 -4.58
N PHE A 86 14.41 -36.10 -5.72
CA PHE A 86 14.14 -35.49 -7.02
C PHE A 86 12.68 -35.64 -7.46
N SER A 87 12.08 -36.82 -7.24
CA SER A 87 10.66 -37.05 -7.54
C SER A 87 9.74 -36.23 -6.62
N ALA A 88 10.06 -36.12 -5.33
CA ALA A 88 9.35 -35.24 -4.39
C ALA A 88 9.43 -33.76 -4.80
N ARG A 89 10.63 -33.27 -5.19
CA ARG A 89 10.81 -31.91 -5.71
C ARG A 89 9.99 -31.66 -6.97
N THR A 90 9.97 -32.62 -7.89
CA THR A 90 9.26 -32.49 -9.16
C THR A 90 7.75 -32.41 -8.94
N LEU A 91 7.22 -33.18 -7.99
CA LEU A 91 5.81 -33.14 -7.61
C LEU A 91 5.45 -31.79 -6.96
N ARG A 92 6.25 -31.33 -6.00
CA ARG A 92 6.06 -30.04 -5.34
C ARG A 92 6.21 -28.85 -6.29
N ARG A 93 7.15 -28.95 -7.24
CA ARG A 93 7.30 -27.97 -8.33
C ARG A 93 6.02 -27.87 -9.15
N ARG A 94 5.44 -28.99 -9.54
CA ARG A 94 4.21 -28.99 -10.33
C ARG A 94 3.02 -28.38 -9.57
N GLU A 95 2.95 -28.56 -8.27
CA GLU A 95 1.94 -27.94 -7.40
C GLU A 95 2.11 -26.42 -7.34
N ILE A 96 3.30 -25.93 -6.96
CA ILE A 96 3.59 -24.48 -6.84
C ILE A 96 3.41 -23.76 -8.19
N PHE A 97 3.85 -24.36 -9.30
CA PHE A 97 3.65 -23.79 -10.63
C PHE A 97 2.18 -23.82 -11.06
N GLY A 98 1.39 -24.80 -10.61
CA GLY A 98 -0.06 -24.84 -10.82
C GLY A 98 -0.77 -23.68 -10.12
N GLU A 99 -0.39 -23.40 -8.87
CA GLU A 99 -0.89 -22.24 -8.12
C GLU A 99 -0.48 -20.91 -8.78
N ALA A 100 0.75 -20.83 -9.29
CA ALA A 100 1.26 -19.66 -10.02
C ALA A 100 0.39 -19.33 -11.24
N VAL A 101 0.14 -20.34 -12.07
CA VAL A 101 -0.64 -20.20 -13.32
C VAL A 101 -2.07 -19.79 -12.99
N PHE A 102 -2.68 -20.41 -11.98
CA PHE A 102 -4.03 -20.05 -11.54
C PHE A 102 -4.13 -18.58 -11.08
N VAL A 103 -3.15 -18.11 -10.28
CA VAL A 103 -3.10 -16.72 -9.82
C VAL A 103 -2.90 -15.74 -10.99
N LEU A 104 -2.03 -16.07 -11.95
CA LEU A 104 -1.79 -15.26 -13.13
C LEU A 104 -3.03 -15.16 -14.03
N GLU A 105 -3.73 -16.26 -14.31
CA GLU A 105 -4.98 -16.26 -15.07
C GLU A 105 -6.09 -15.44 -14.38
N GLN A 106 -6.16 -15.50 -13.05
CA GLN A 106 -7.10 -14.68 -12.27
C GLN A 106 -6.76 -13.18 -12.35
N SER A 107 -5.47 -12.83 -12.40
CA SER A 107 -5.00 -11.45 -12.57
C SER A 107 -5.21 -10.90 -13.97
N GLU A 108 -5.12 -11.75 -15.00
CA GLU A 108 -5.25 -11.34 -16.40
C GLU A 108 -6.68 -11.08 -16.82
N ARG A 109 -7.70 -11.49 -16.06
CA ARG A 109 -9.10 -11.08 -16.27
C ARG A 109 -9.29 -9.64 -15.77
N PRO A 110 -9.20 -8.61 -16.63
CA PRO A 110 -9.45 -7.27 -16.21
C PRO A 110 -10.96 -7.12 -16.21
N GLN A 111 -11.55 -6.71 -15.09
CA GLN A 111 -12.92 -6.19 -15.14
C GLN A 111 -12.94 -5.02 -16.12
N ALA A 112 -13.59 -5.22 -17.27
CA ALA A 112 -13.81 -4.25 -18.33
C ALA A 112 -14.75 -3.10 -17.88
N SER A 113 -14.48 -2.48 -16.72
CA SER A 113 -15.41 -1.58 -16.02
C SER A 113 -14.87 -0.19 -15.71
N ASN A 114 -13.73 0.21 -16.29
CA ASN A 114 -13.15 1.55 -16.07
C ASN A 114 -13.03 2.39 -17.36
N GLN A 115 -14.04 2.33 -18.25
CA GLN A 115 -14.11 3.20 -19.45
C GLN A 115 -14.93 4.48 -19.28
N ASN A 116 -15.46 4.82 -18.10
CA ASN A 116 -16.33 6.00 -17.93
C ASN A 116 -15.97 6.89 -16.74
N LEU A 117 -14.76 7.43 -16.71
CA LEU A 117 -14.44 8.63 -15.93
C LEU A 117 -14.32 9.83 -16.88
N LYS A 118 -15.47 10.24 -17.45
CA LYS A 118 -15.62 11.56 -18.07
C LYS A 118 -15.67 12.57 -16.92
N ILE A 119 -14.62 13.36 -16.77
CA ILE A 119 -14.58 14.52 -15.86
C ILE A 119 -15.36 15.63 -16.58
N PRO A 120 -16.53 16.09 -16.10
CA PRO A 120 -17.10 17.35 -16.58
C PRO A 120 -16.27 18.50 -15.98
N GLY A 121 -15.84 19.41 -16.84
CA GLY A 121 -15.25 20.69 -16.46
C GLY A 121 -16.29 21.67 -15.91
#